data_AF-A0AAD7QFA8-F1
#
_entry.id   AF-A0AAD7QFA8-F1
#
_cell.length_a   1.000
_cell.length_b   1.000
_cell.length_c   1.000
_cell.angle_alpha   90.00
_cell.angle_beta   90.00
_cell.angle_gamma   90.00
#
_symmetry.space_group_name_H-M   'P 1'
#
loop_
_entity.id
_entity.type
_entity.pdbx_description
1 polymer ?
#
loop_
_entity_poly.entity_id
_entity_poly.type
_entity_poly.pdbx_seq_one_letter_code
_entity_poly.pdbx_strand_id
1 'polypeptide(L)'
;MFTSHFDKGDQVEVIKLDCCSYYPATVLRSSARHKNVVFVEYQTLFSSEENGSSRPAKCLREYVDIANLRPKIPHELILCFKAGDFVDAYCENAWDPGTIMDILEKSRYLVLFGGKRGRT
;
A
#
# COMPACT_ATOMS: atom_id res chain seq x y z
N MET A 1 6.84 -13.51 16.10
CA MET A 1 5.78 -12.47 16.01
C MET A 1 6.48 -11.15 15.81
N PHE A 2 6.41 -10.56 14.62
CA PHE A 2 6.93 -9.20 14.42
C PHE A 2 5.92 -8.23 15.03
N THR A 3 6.23 -7.69 16.20
CA THR A 3 5.48 -6.54 16.72
C THR A 3 5.95 -5.34 15.91
N SER A 4 5.20 -4.96 14.87
CA SER A 4 5.49 -3.74 14.12
C SER A 4 5.32 -2.55 15.07
N HIS A 5 6.44 -1.96 15.47
CA HIS A 5 6.47 -0.71 16.21
C HIS A 5 6.43 0.44 15.20
N PHE A 6 5.47 1.35 15.34
CA PHE A 6 5.35 2.53 14.48
C PHE A 6 5.65 3.78 15.30
N ASP A 7 6.68 4.51 14.89
CA ASP A 7 7.18 5.70 15.53
C ASP A 7 6.70 6.99 14.85
N LYS A 8 6.72 8.09 15.60
CA LYS A 8 6.39 9.41 15.05
C LYS A 8 7.33 9.72 13.88
N GLY A 9 6.72 10.04 12.74
CA GLY A 9 7.40 10.34 11.48
C GLY A 9 7.39 9.19 10.47
N ASP A 10 7.07 7.96 10.91
CA ASP A 10 7.03 6.80 10.02
C ASP A 10 6.02 7.00 8.88
N GLN A 11 6.46 6.60 7.69
CA GLN A 11 5.63 6.54 6.49
C GLN A 11 4.95 5.18 6.46
N VAL A 12 3.62 5.19 6.44
CA VAL A 12 2.79 3.98 6.54
C VAL A 12 1.70 4.00 5.49
N GLU A 13 1.12 2.84 5.23
CA GLU A 13 -0.11 2.71 4.46
C GLU A 13 -1.22 2.16 5.37
N VAL A 14 -2.34 2.86 5.39
CA VAL A 14 -3.54 2.47 6.12
C VAL A 14 -4.42 1.60 5.24
N ILE A 15 -4.81 0.44 5.76
CA ILE A 15 -5.73 -0.49 5.13
C ILE A 15 -7.15 -0.12 5.54
N LYS A 16 -7.99 0.28 4.57
CA LYS A 16 -9.43 0.40 4.80
C LYS A 16 -10.13 -0.87 4.29
N LEU A 17 -10.69 -1.63 5.23
CA LEU A 17 -11.27 -2.96 5.01
C LEU A 17 -12.51 -2.93 4.11
N ASP A 18 -13.23 -1.82 4.07
CA ASP A 18 -14.41 -1.63 3.23
C ASP A 18 -14.09 -1.70 1.73
N CYS A 19 -12.88 -1.29 1.34
CA CYS A 19 -12.49 -1.12 -0.07
C CYS A 19 -11.19 -1.86 -0.44
N CYS A 20 -10.62 -2.70 0.44
CA CYS A 20 -9.31 -3.33 0.25
C CYS A 20 -8.23 -2.33 -0.25
N SER A 21 -8.34 -1.08 0.20
CA SER A 21 -7.57 0.05 -0.32
C SER A 21 -6.49 0.47 0.66
N TYR A 22 -5.35 0.86 0.10
CA TYR A 22 -4.18 1.32 0.86
C TYR A 22 -4.04 2.83 0.69
N TYR A 23 -4.00 3.56 1.80
CA TYR A 23 -3.88 5.02 1.79
C TYR A 23 -2.58 5.45 2.46
N PRO A 24 -1.72 6.21 1.76
CA PRO A 24 -0.47 6.68 2.34
C PRO A 24 -0.74 7.68 3.47
N ALA A 25 -0.02 7.50 4.58
CA ALA A 25 -0.14 8.32 5.77
C ALA A 25 1.19 8.47 6.51
N THR A 26 1.26 9.45 7.40
CA THR A 26 2.39 9.69 8.30
C THR A 26 1.95 9.52 9.74
N VAL A 27 2.72 8.80 10.54
CA VAL A 27 2.46 8.65 11.98
C VAL A 27 2.78 9.97 12.68
N LEU A 28 1.78 10.60 13.28
CA LEU A 28 1.92 11.82 14.07
C LEU A 28 2.23 11.54 15.53
N ARG A 29 1.67 10.44 16.08
CA ARG A 29 1.94 9.98 17.45
C ARG A 29 1.98 8.46 17.49
N SER A 30 3.06 7.93 18.05
CA SER A 30 3.22 6.51 18.35
C SER A 30 2.16 6.01 19.34
N SER A 31 2.03 4.69 19.40
CA SER A 31 1.14 4.01 20.34
C SER A 31 1.62 4.25 21.79
N ALA A 32 0.68 4.50 22.70
CA ALA A 32 0.94 4.45 24.13
C ALA A 32 0.99 2.99 24.61
N ARG A 33 1.73 2.71 25.68
CA ARG A 33 2.15 1.38 26.18
C ARG A 33 1.05 0.30 26.38
N HIS A 34 -0.23 0.61 26.17
CA HIS A 34 -1.36 -0.32 26.27
C HIS A 34 -2.46 -0.09 25.20
N LYS A 35 -2.19 0.73 24.18
CA LYS A 35 -3.15 1.08 23.13
C LYS A 35 -2.65 0.57 21.80
N ASN A 36 -3.39 -0.32 21.13
CA ASN A 36 -3.01 -0.81 19.79
C ASN A 36 -3.40 0.17 18.67
N VAL A 37 -3.37 1.48 18.94
CA VAL A 37 -3.69 2.52 17.95
C VAL A 37 -2.60 3.56 17.88
N VAL A 38 -2.40 4.10 16.69
CA VAL A 38 -1.53 5.25 16.41
C VAL A 38 -2.35 6.38 15.80
N PHE A 39 -1.88 7.62 15.95
CA PHE A 39 -2.51 8.78 15.33
C PHE A 39 -1.79 9.11 14.03
N VAL A 40 -2.51 9.10 12.91
CA VAL A 40 -1.93 9.31 11.57
C VAL A 40 -2.53 10.53 10.87
N GLU A 41 -1.80 11.06 9.90
CA GLU A 41 -2.28 12.04 8.92
C GLU A 41 -2.17 11.45 7.51
N TYR A 42 -3.28 11.44 6.78
CA TYR A 42 -3.32 10.97 5.41
C TYR A 42 -2.67 11.96 4.45
N GLN A 43 -2.01 11.45 3.41
CA GLN A 43 -1.39 12.30 2.38
C GLN A 43 -2.36 12.66 1.25
N THR A 44 -3.39 11.84 1.03
CA THR A 44 -4.31 11.96 -0.11
C THR A 44 -5.78 12.09 0.29
N LEU A 45 -6.11 11.93 1.58
CA LEU A 45 -7.46 12.12 2.10
C LEU A 45 -7.54 13.47 2.83
N PHE A 46 -8.61 14.21 2.56
CA PHE A 46 -8.85 15.52 3.14
C PHE A 46 -10.11 15.51 4.01
N SER A 47 -10.12 16.28 5.08
CA SER A 47 -11.30 16.48 5.90
C SER A 47 -12.37 17.24 5.11
N SER A 48 -13.63 16.82 5.20
CA SER A 48 -14.77 17.50 4.55
C SER A 48 -15.07 18.91 5.11
N GLU A 49 -14.29 19.38 6.09
CA GLU A 49 -14.49 20.69 6.70
C GLU A 49 -13.84 21.80 5.89
N GLU A 50 -14.38 22.09 4.69
CA GLU A 50 -14.39 23.46 4.14
C GLU A 50 -15.35 23.60 2.95
N ASN A 51 -16.65 23.44 3.21
CA ASN A 51 -17.65 24.01 2.29
C ASN A 51 -17.61 25.54 2.42
N GLY A 52 -16.76 26.21 1.64
CA GLY A 52 -16.89 27.65 1.34
C GLY A 52 -15.78 28.61 1.81
N SER A 53 -14.58 28.16 2.14
CA SER A 53 -13.43 29.08 2.32
C SER A 53 -12.28 28.76 1.37
N SER A 54 -11.59 29.80 0.94
CA SER A 54 -10.44 29.82 0.03
C SER A 54 -9.15 29.22 0.63
N ARG A 55 -9.26 28.42 1.70
CA ARG A 55 -8.10 27.80 2.36
C ARG A 55 -7.88 26.39 1.79
N PRO A 56 -6.64 25.88 1.82
CA PRO A 56 -6.37 24.51 1.41
C PRO A 56 -7.05 23.53 2.38
N ALA A 57 -7.76 22.55 1.82
CA ALA A 57 -8.38 21.48 2.60
C ALA A 57 -7.34 20.79 3.48
N LYS A 58 -7.65 20.63 4.77
CA LYS A 58 -6.73 19.97 5.71
C LYS A 58 -6.72 18.47 5.47
N CYS A 59 -5.54 17.86 5.58
CA CYS A 59 -5.42 16.40 5.53
C CYS A 59 -6.24 15.75 6.64
N LEU A 60 -6.91 14.65 6.32
CA LEU A 60 -7.65 13.83 7.27
C LEU A 60 -6.68 13.24 8.30
N ARG A 61 -7.09 13.25 9.57
CA ARG A 61 -6.32 12.66 10.67
C ARG A 61 -7.24 11.78 11.51
N GLU A 62 -6.77 10.61 11.91
CA GLU A 62 -7.55 9.70 12.75
C GLU A 62 -6.65 8.76 13.56
N TYR A 63 -7.27 8.06 14.52
CA TYR A 63 -6.63 6.94 15.21
C TYR A 63 -6.88 5.66 14.43
N VAL A 64 -5.82 4.93 14.13
CA VAL A 64 -5.86 3.70 13.34
C VAL A 64 -5.27 2.56 14.16
N ASP A 65 -5.93 1.39 14.12
CA ASP A 65 -5.40 0.17 14.72
C ASP A 65 -4.12 -0.27 14.01
N ILE A 66 -3.10 -0.66 14.77
CA ILE A 66 -1.82 -1.15 14.25
C ILE A 66 -2.01 -2.34 13.30
N ALA A 67 -3.04 -3.16 13.50
CA ALA A 67 -3.38 -4.27 12.61
C ALA A 67 -3.80 -3.82 11.19
N ASN A 68 -4.24 -2.56 11.05
CA ASN A 68 -4.62 -1.96 9.77
C ASN A 68 -3.51 -1.08 9.19
N LEU A 69 -2.28 -1.23 9.68
CA LEU A 69 -1.12 -0.49 9.19
C LEU A 69 -0.05 -1.44 8.67
N ARG A 70 0.58 -1.02 7.58
CA ARG A 70 1.86 -1.57 7.14
C ARG A 70 2.87 -0.45 6.92
N PRO A 71 4.17 -0.72 7.06
CA PRO A 71 5.19 0.20 6.59
C PRO A 71 4.93 0.56 5.13
N LYS A 72 5.21 1.81 4.75
CA LYS A 72 5.25 2.18 3.34
C LYS A 72 6.20 1.22 2.64
N ILE A 73 5.69 0.49 1.65
CA ILE A 73 6.54 -0.41 0.86
C ILE A 73 7.67 0.47 0.30
N PRO A 74 8.95 0.12 0.53
CA PRO A 74 10.04 0.84 -0.08
C PRO A 74 9.71 1.00 -1.55
N HIS A 75 9.88 2.21 -2.11
CA HIS A 75 9.86 2.33 -3.56
C HIS A 75 11.08 1.57 -4.07
N GLU A 76 10.93 0.27 -4.26
CA GLU A 76 11.82 -0.51 -5.07
C GLU A 76 11.61 0.07 -6.47
N LEU A 77 12.54 0.94 -6.87
CA LEU A 77 12.84 1.09 -8.28
C LEU A 77 13.33 -0.30 -8.70
N ILE A 78 12.40 -1.19 -9.04
CA ILE A 78 12.73 -2.44 -9.70
C ILE A 78 13.18 -2.01 -11.08
N LEU A 79 14.47 -1.66 -11.17
CA LEU A 79 15.11 -1.11 -12.36
C LEU A 79 14.96 -2.10 -13.51
N CYS A 80 15.06 -3.40 -13.20
CA CYS A 80 14.79 -4.52 -14.09
C CYS A 80 14.37 -5.73 -13.26
N PHE A 81 13.42 -6.53 -13.75
CA PHE A 81 13.19 -7.87 -13.21
C PHE A 81 14.15 -8.88 -13.85
N LYS A 82 14.32 -10.05 -13.21
CA LYS A 82 15.06 -11.19 -13.77
C LYS A 82 14.15 -12.40 -14.01
N ALA A 83 14.59 -13.30 -14.89
CA ALA A 83 13.94 -14.60 -15.04
C ALA A 83 13.95 -15.36 -13.70
N GLY A 84 12.80 -15.93 -13.34
CA GLY A 84 12.52 -16.60 -12.07
C GLY A 84 11.90 -15.71 -10.99
N ASP A 85 11.82 -14.38 -11.17
CA ASP A 85 11.16 -13.52 -10.20
C ASP A 85 9.65 -13.78 -10.14
N PHE A 86 9.11 -13.82 -8.92
CA PHE A 86 7.67 -13.82 -8.68
C PHE A 86 7.14 -12.39 -8.76
N VAL A 87 6.11 -12.18 -9.57
CA VAL A 87 5.53 -10.86 -9.84
C VAL A 87 4.01 -10.94 -9.86
N ASP A 88 3.36 -9.81 -9.58
CA ASP A 88 1.95 -9.62 -9.91
C ASP A 88 1.86 -8.89 -11.25
N ALA A 89 1.17 -9.49 -12.23
CA ALA A 89 0.95 -8.89 -13.54
C ALA A 89 -0.52 -8.51 -13.70
N TYR A 90 -0.76 -7.29 -14.18
CA TYR A 90 -2.12 -6.80 -14.41
C TYR A 90 -2.67 -7.32 -15.75
N CYS A 91 -3.63 -8.23 -15.70
CA CYS A 91 -4.28 -8.86 -16.85
C CYS A 91 -5.80 -8.95 -16.64
N GLU A 92 -6.61 -8.76 -17.67
CA GLU A 92 -8.08 -8.90 -17.60
C GLU A 92 -8.75 -8.13 -16.44
N ASN A 93 -8.29 -6.91 -16.17
CA ASN A 93 -8.75 -6.05 -15.07
C ASN A 93 -8.47 -6.59 -13.65
N ALA A 94 -7.50 -7.50 -13.50
CA ALA A 94 -7.07 -8.04 -12.22
C ALA A 94 -5.54 -8.11 -12.13
N TRP A 95 -5.00 -8.10 -10.90
CA TRP A 95 -3.60 -8.45 -10.63
C TRP A 95 -3.52 -9.95 -10.40
N ASP A 96 -2.75 -10.65 -11.23
CA ASP A 96 -2.56 -12.09 -11.14
C ASP A 96 -1.11 -12.45 -10.82
N PRO A 97 -0.86 -13.36 -9.87
CA PRO A 97 0.48 -13.81 -9.55
C PRO A 97 1.05 -14.67 -10.68
N GLY A 98 2.31 -14.40 -11.03
CA GLY A 98 3.04 -15.11 -12.08
C GLY A 98 4.53 -15.16 -11.80
N THR A 99 5.24 -15.83 -12.69
CA THR A 99 6.70 -15.95 -12.65
C THR A 99 7.27 -15.49 -13.98
N ILE A 100 8.30 -14.64 -13.93
CA ILE A 100 8.98 -14.21 -15.15
C ILE A 100 9.75 -15.40 -15.71
N MET A 101 9.38 -15.82 -16.91
CA MET A 101 10.08 -16.87 -17.65
C MET A 101 11.25 -16.33 -18.44
N ASP A 102 11.10 -15.14 -19.02
CA ASP A 102 12.10 -14.55 -19.89
C ASP A 102 12.02 -13.01 -19.91
N ILE A 103 13.15 -12.38 -20.23
CA ILE A 103 13.29 -10.93 -20.35
C ILE A 103 13.41 -10.58 -21.83
N LEU A 104 12.49 -9.74 -22.31
CA LEU A 104 12.47 -9.27 -23.69
C LEU A 104 13.07 -7.86 -23.78
N GLU A 105 13.36 -7.42 -25.00
CA GLU A 105 13.82 -6.06 -25.24
C GLU A 105 12.75 -5.01 -24.88
N LYS A 106 13.23 -3.82 -24.49
CA LYS A 106 12.42 -2.61 -24.19
C LYS A 106 11.54 -2.78 -22.95
N SER A 107 12.09 -3.34 -21.87
CA SER A 107 11.41 -3.51 -20.57
C SER A 107 10.12 -4.32 -20.65
N ARG A 108 10.12 -5.34 -21.51
CA ARG A 108 9.02 -6.31 -21.63
C ARG A 108 9.46 -7.63 -21.02
N TYR A 109 8.51 -8.34 -20.43
CA TYR A 109 8.79 -9.60 -19.74
C TYR A 109 7.76 -10.63 -20.16
N LEU A 110 8.20 -11.88 -20.32
CA LEU A 110 7.31 -13.01 -20.51
C LEU A 110 6.96 -13.57 -19.12
N VAL A 111 5.68 -13.49 -18.75
CA VAL A 111 5.19 -13.96 -17.45
C VAL A 111 4.38 -15.24 -17.66
N LEU A 112 4.77 -16.31 -16.96
CA LEU A 112 3.99 -17.54 -16.85
C LEU A 112 3.07 -17.45 -15.65
N PHE A 113 1.77 -17.57 -15.90
CA PHE A 113 0.76 -17.66 -14.85
C PHE A 113 0.61 -19.11 -14.42
N GLY A 114 0.70 -19.36 -13.10
CA GLY A 114 0.41 -20.67 -12.53
C GLY A 114 -1.04 -21.00 -12.77
N GLY A 115 -1.32 -21.96 -13.66
CA GLY A 115 -2.66 -22.31 -14.11
C GLY A 115 -3.59 -22.71 -12.96
N LYS A 116 -4.31 -21.74 -12.41
CA LYS A 116 -5.58 -21.93 -11.69
C LYS A 116 -6.67 -21.00 -12.25
N ARG A 117 -6.71 -20.87 -13.57
CA ARG A 117 -7.92 -20.43 -14.27
C ARG A 117 -8.31 -21.47 -15.32
N GLY A 118 -8.66 -22.65 -14.84
CA GLY A 118 -9.66 -23.47 -15.51
C GLY A 118 -11.02 -22.85 -15.20
N ARG A 119 -11.55 -22.03 -16.10
CA ARG A 119 -12.97 -21.70 -16.15
C ARG A 119 -13.46 -22.13 -17.52
N THR A 120 -14.08 -23.31 -17.52
CA THR A 120 -15.04 -23.76 -18.52
C THR A 120 -16.15 -22.74 -18.71
#